data_AF-A0A1Q4GSW3-F1
#
_entry.id   AF-A0A1Q4GSW3-F1
#
_cell.length_a   1.000
_cell.length_b   1.000
_cell.length_c   1.000
_cell.angle_alpha   90.00
_cell.angle_beta   90.00
_cell.angle_gamma   90.00
#
_symmetry.space_group_name_H-M   'P 1'
#
loop_
_entity.id
_entity.type
_entity.pdbx_description
1 polymer ?
#
loop_
_entity_poly.entity_id
_entity_poly.type
_entity_poly.pdbx_seq_one_letter_code
_entity_poly.pdbx_strand_id
1 'polypeptide(L)' 'MSNPSRWVLINRLAEITGYSEDAVRHKVKNGTWLQGRIWRKAPDGRIFVNVDEFERWVESGRQLAAN' A
#
# COMPACT_ATOMS: atom_id res chain seq x y z
N MET A 1 9.57 23.04 -1.36
CA MET A 1 8.82 22.11 -0.48
C MET A 1 9.29 20.71 -0.81
N SER A 2 9.90 20.01 0.14
CA SER A 2 10.37 18.63 -0.08
C SER A 2 9.16 17.74 -0.30
N ASN A 3 9.04 17.16 -1.50
CA ASN A 3 8.00 16.18 -1.75
C ASN A 3 8.33 14.94 -0.90
N PRO A 4 7.52 14.55 0.10
CA PRO A 4 7.80 13.34 0.86
C PRO A 4 7.90 12.15 -0.11
N SER A 5 8.81 11.23 0.17
CA SER A 5 8.95 10.05 -0.68
C SER A 5 7.64 9.28 -0.74
N ARG A 6 7.04 9.12 -1.93
CA ARG A 6 5.82 8.32 -2.15
C ARG A 6 5.91 6.87 -1.65
N TRP A 7 7.14 6.36 -1.49
CA TRP A 7 7.42 5.06 -0.89
C TRP A 7 7.59 5.21 0.61
N VAL A 8 6.72 4.57 1.38
CA VAL A 8 6.76 4.58 2.84
C VAL A 8 6.79 3.15 3.39
N LEU A 9 7.31 2.98 4.60
CA LEU A 9 7.23 1.71 5.30
C LEU A 9 5.80 1.41 5.78
N ILE A 10 5.53 0.15 6.09
CA ILE A 10 4.22 -0.33 6.56
C ILE A 10 3.73 0.46 7.79
N ASN A 11 4.61 0.75 8.75
CA ASN A 11 4.24 1.50 9.95
C ASN A 11 3.76 2.92 9.62
N ARG A 12 4.42 3.61 8.69
CA ARG A 12 4.02 4.94 8.24
C ARG A 12 2.73 4.90 7.42
N LEU A 13 2.54 3.88 6.57
CA LEU A 13 1.28 3.68 5.87
C LEU A 13 0.13 3.47 6.87
N ALA A 14 0.33 2.63 7.89
CA ALA A 14 -0.63 2.38 8.95
C ALA A 14 -1.02 3.68 9.68
N GLU A 15 -0.03 4.50 10.04
CA GLU A 15 -0.23 5.79 10.70
C GLU A 15 -1.08 6.76 9.86
N ILE A 16 -0.81 6.87 8.55
CA ILE A 16 -1.49 7.88 7.70
C ILE A 16 -2.84 7.39 7.14
N THR A 17 -3.07 6.08 7.05
CA THR A 17 -4.29 5.50 6.45
C THR A 17 -5.25 4.89 7.47
N GLY A 18 -4.78 4.61 8.69
CA GLY A 18 -5.53 3.87 9.71
C GLY A 18 -5.58 2.35 9.49
N TYR A 19 -4.91 1.81 8.47
CA TYR A 19 -4.76 0.35 8.32
C TYR A 19 -3.92 -0.23 9.47
N SER A 20 -4.25 -1.44 9.93
CA SER A 20 -3.31 -2.19 10.77
C SER A 20 -2.13 -2.70 9.94
N GLU A 21 -0.94 -2.80 10.54
CA GLU A 21 0.21 -3.39 9.85
C GLU A 21 -0.07 -4.81 9.35
N ASP A 22 -0.85 -5.58 10.11
CA ASP A 22 -1.23 -6.95 9.75
C ASP A 22 -2.12 -6.99 8.50
N ALA A 23 -3.07 -6.06 8.35
CA ALA A 23 -3.88 -5.96 7.15
C ALA A 23 -3.01 -5.66 5.92
N VAL A 24 -2.04 -4.76 6.06
CA VAL A 24 -1.08 -4.43 5.01
C VAL A 24 -0.24 -5.66 4.63
N ARG A 25 0.32 -6.37 5.62
CA ARG A 25 1.10 -7.60 5.39
C ARG A 25 0.26 -8.70 4.75
N HIS A 26 -1.00 -8.82 5.15
CA HIS A 26 -1.92 -9.79 4.56
C HIS A 26 -2.19 -9.48 3.08
N LYS A 27 -2.41 -8.22 2.71
CA LYS A 27 -2.62 -7.79 1.30
C LYS A 27 -1.39 -8.02 0.42
N VAL A 28 -0.20 -7.86 0.99
CA VAL A 28 1.06 -8.21 0.34
C VAL A 28 1.18 -9.73 0.17
N LYS A 29 0.95 -10.50 1.25
CA LYS A 29 1.12 -11.97 1.26
C LYS A 29 0.12 -12.69 0.37
N ASN A 30 -1.13 -12.26 0.36
CA ASN A 30 -2.21 -12.91 -0.39
C ASN A 30 -2.28 -12.48 -1.86
N GLY A 31 -1.37 -11.62 -2.32
CA GLY A 31 -1.32 -11.14 -3.70
C GLY A 31 -2.38 -10.11 -4.08
N THR A 32 -3.16 -9.57 -3.14
CA THR A 32 -4.14 -8.50 -3.44
C THR A 32 -3.43 -7.27 -3.98
N TRP A 33 -2.24 -6.95 -3.47
CA TRP A 33 -1.43 -5.86 -3.96
C TRP A 33 -0.33 -6.34 -4.88
N LEU A 34 -0.28 -5.77 -6.09
CA LEU A 34 0.71 -6.11 -7.10
C LEU A 34 2.10 -5.62 -6.70
N GLN A 35 3.08 -6.54 -6.64
CA GLN A 35 4.48 -6.23 -6.39
C GLN A 35 5.06 -5.40 -7.55
N GLY A 36 5.91 -4.42 -7.23
CA GLY A 36 6.48 -3.48 -8.19
C GLY A 36 5.58 -2.28 -8.50
N ARG A 37 4.27 -2.37 -8.20
CA ARG A 37 3.30 -1.28 -8.37
C ARG A 37 2.90 -0.66 -7.03
N ILE A 38 2.14 -1.41 -6.22
CA ILE A 38 1.63 -0.93 -4.92
C ILE A 38 2.68 -1.11 -3.84
N TRP A 39 3.45 -2.21 -3.87
CA TRP A 39 4.48 -2.49 -2.86
C TRP A 39 5.75 -3.03 -3.49
N ARG A 40 6.87 -2.93 -2.77
CA ARG A 40 8.16 -3.54 -3.14
C ARG A 40 8.95 -3.98 -1.92
N LYS A 41 9.79 -5.00 -2.11
CA LYS A 41 10.78 -5.44 -1.11
C LYS A 41 12.12 -4.75 -1.40
N ALA A 42 12.66 -4.02 -0.43
CA ALA A 42 13.98 -3.43 -0.51
C ALA A 42 15.09 -4.49 -0.30
N PRO A 43 16.35 -4.20 -0.66
CA PRO A 43 17.47 -5.13 -0.45
C PRO A 43 17.67 -5.54 1.02
N ASP A 44 17.27 -4.70 1.98
CA ASP A 44 17.29 -4.97 3.42
C ASP A 44 16.11 -5.84 3.91
N GLY A 45 15.27 -6.28 2.98
CA GLY A 45 14.11 -7.13 3.25
C GLY A 45 12.86 -6.38 3.72
N ARG A 46 12.90 -5.06 3.90
CA ARG A 46 11.74 -4.27 4.31
C ARG A 46 10.75 -4.08 3.16
N ILE A 47 9.48 -3.97 3.51
CA ILE A 47 8.40 -3.69 2.57
C ILE A 47 8.12 -2.19 2.56
N PHE A 48 8.19 -1.62 1.36
CA PHE A 48 7.74 -0.27 1.08
C PHE A 48 6.43 -0.33 0.30
N VAL A 49 5.54 0.62 0.58
CA VAL A 49 4.27 0.81 -0.11
C VAL A 49 4.28 2.17 -0.79
N ASN A 50 3.85 2.21 -2.04
CA ASN A 50 3.67 3.44 -2.80
C ASN A 50 2.27 3.99 -2.47
N VAL A 51 2.24 5.12 -1.75
CA VAL A 51 0.99 5.74 -1.26
C VAL A 51 0.06 6.08 -2.43
N ASP A 52 0.58 6.66 -3.51
CA ASP A 52 -0.23 7.05 -4.67
C ASP A 52 -0.91 5.84 -5.34
N GLU A 53 -0.19 4.72 -5.50
CA GLU A 53 -0.75 3.50 -6.10
C GLU A 53 -1.71 2.78 -5.16
N PHE A 54 -1.48 2.88 -3.85
CA PHE A 54 -2.43 2.42 -2.84
C PHE A 54 -3.74 3.23 -2.93
N GLU A 55 -3.67 4.55 -3.00
CA GLU A 55 -4.86 5.42 -3.12
C GLU A 55 -5.64 5.10 -4.40
N ARG A 56 -4.95 4.97 -5.54
CA ARG A 56 -5.58 4.52 -6.80
C ARG A 56 -6.27 3.16 -6.65
N TRP A 57 -5.68 2.23 -5.90
CA TRP A 57 -6.29 0.93 -5.63
C TRP A 57 -7.54 1.06 -4.76
N VAL A 58 -7.50 1.89 -3.70
CA VAL A 58 -8.67 2.18 -2.86
C VAL A 58 -9.80 2.77 -3.70
N GLU A 59 -9.50 3.73 -4.56
CA GLU A 59 -10.47 4.38 -5.47
C GLU A 59 -11.03 3.39 -6.51
N SER A 60 -10.22 2.44 -6.97
CA SER A 60 -10.65 1.39 -7.91
C SER A 60 -11.66 0.40 -7.32
N GLY A 61 -11.76 0.32 -5.98
CA GLY A 61 -12.73 -0.50 -5.27
C GLY A 61 -14.20 -0.07 -5.48
N ARG A 62 -14.44 1.07 -6.14
CA ARG A 62 -15.77 1.60 -6.46
C ARG A 62 -16.40 0.92 -7.69
N GLN A 63 -16.33 -0.41 -7.77
CA GLN A 63 -17.03 -1.19 -8.79
C GLN A 63 -17.62 -2.49 -8.22
N LEU A 64 -18.20 -2.43 -7.02
CA LEU A 64 -19.05 -3.48 -6.46
C LEU A 64 -20.18 -2.85 -5.62
N ALA A 65 -21.09 -2.13 -6.29
CA ALA A 65 -22.46 -1.85 -5.82
C ALA A 65 -23.30 -1.30 -6.99
N ALA A 66 -23.45 -2.10 -8.05
CA ALA A 66 -24.44 -1.89 -9.09
C ALA A 66 -24.80 -3.26 -9.70
N ASN A 67 -25.59 -4.04 -8.96
CA ASN A 67 -26.62 -4.97 -9.45
C ASN A 67 -27.29 -5.66 -8.26
#